data_AF-A0A182RAB8-F1
#
_entry.id   AF-A0A182RAB8-F1
#
_cell.length_a   1.000
_cell.length_b   1.000
_cell.length_c   1.000
_cell.angle_alpha   90.00
_cell.angle_beta   90.00
_cell.angle_gamma   90.00
#
_symmetry.space_group_name_H-M   'P 1'
#
loop_
_entity.id
_entity.type
_entity.pdbx_description
1 polymer ?
#
loop_
_entity_poly.entity_id
_entity_poly.type
_entity_poly.pdbx_seq_one_letter_code
_entity_poly.pdbx_strand_id
1 'polypeptide(L)'
;MHLTNAYYLNDRDFQSMLEYLQSIEFSVVWDGFFSLPMVRDLGLYLTYEGVPFYDYVDLVAYFIGQSPVNNRMVQHPNKTQHRGLKAYVEELFGMLPWNEWNNLYEVKQANSEPFKAFVNKLRRANYIELKQFYQNTKELRSFVQVLRSHGLDVESYGQYIKNYFLWAETI
;
A
#
# COMPACT_ATOMS: atom_id res chain seq x y z
N MET A 1 -5.18 -16.05 3.53
CA MET A 1 -6.44 -15.29 3.38
C MET A 1 -7.33 -15.27 4.63
N HIS A 2 -7.07 -16.10 5.66
CA HIS A 2 -7.92 -16.14 6.87
C HIS A 2 -7.84 -14.88 7.75
N LEU A 3 -6.68 -14.22 7.86
CA LEU A 3 -6.51 -13.02 8.68
C LEU A 3 -7.35 -11.84 8.18
N THR A 4 -7.15 -11.44 6.91
CA THR A 4 -7.88 -10.32 6.30
C THR A 4 -9.40 -10.52 6.33
N ASN A 5 -9.88 -11.74 6.08
CA ASN A 5 -11.31 -12.05 6.19
C ASN A 5 -11.82 -11.92 7.63
N ALA A 6 -11.04 -12.34 8.62
CA ALA A 6 -11.43 -12.20 10.03
C ALA A 6 -11.58 -10.73 10.44
N TYR A 7 -10.63 -9.87 10.04
CA TYR A 7 -10.71 -8.42 10.30
C TYR A 7 -11.84 -7.75 9.51
N TYR A 8 -12.00 -8.10 8.24
CA TYR A 8 -13.11 -7.62 7.41
C TYR A 8 -14.47 -7.89 8.05
N LEU A 9 -14.68 -9.08 8.60
CA LEU A 9 -15.97 -9.48 9.17
C LEU A 9 -16.20 -8.95 10.59
N ASN A 10 -15.15 -8.74 11.39
CA ASN A 10 -15.28 -8.56 12.84
C ASN A 10 -14.68 -7.28 13.42
N ASP A 11 -13.85 -6.52 12.68
CA ASP A 11 -13.14 -5.36 13.21
C ASP A 11 -13.64 -4.05 12.58
N ARG A 12 -14.15 -3.15 13.42
CA ARG A 12 -14.77 -1.88 12.98
C ARG A 12 -13.76 -0.89 12.42
N ASP A 13 -12.55 -0.82 12.97
CA ASP A 13 -11.53 0.10 12.46
C ASP A 13 -11.05 -0.34 11.07
N PHE A 14 -10.91 -1.66 10.87
CA PHE A 14 -10.61 -2.21 9.56
C PHE A 14 -11.71 -1.90 8.53
N GLN A 15 -12.98 -2.07 8.92
CA GLN A 15 -14.13 -1.73 8.06
C GLN A 15 -14.17 -0.22 7.73
N SER A 16 -13.99 0.66 8.72
CA SER A 16 -13.97 2.11 8.49
C SER A 16 -12.82 2.55 7.61
N MET A 17 -11.66 1.90 7.70
CA MET A 17 -10.55 2.13 6.78
C MET A 17 -10.91 1.73 5.34
N LEU A 18 -11.60 0.61 5.14
CA LEU A 18 -12.10 0.23 3.81
C LEU A 18 -13.13 1.22 3.26
N GLU A 19 -14.06 1.70 4.09
CA GLU A 19 -15.01 2.75 3.72
C GLU A 19 -14.28 4.04 3.31
N TYR A 20 -13.19 4.40 4.00
CA TYR A 20 -12.36 5.55 3.63
C TYR A 20 -11.70 5.35 2.26
N LEU A 21 -11.14 4.16 1.98
CA LEU A 21 -10.54 3.84 0.67
C LEU A 21 -11.56 3.88 -0.48
N GLN A 22 -12.85 3.69 -0.18
CA GLN A 22 -13.96 3.81 -1.13
C GLN A 22 -14.45 5.26 -1.34
N SER A 23 -13.93 6.22 -0.57
CA SER A 23 -14.41 7.60 -0.59
C SER A 23 -13.91 8.40 -1.79
N ILE A 24 -14.67 9.44 -2.14
CA ILE A 24 -14.26 10.46 -3.13
C ILE A 24 -12.98 11.17 -2.68
N GLU A 25 -12.74 11.30 -1.37
CA GLU A 25 -11.50 11.90 -0.85
C GLU A 25 -10.29 11.05 -1.22
N PHE A 26 -10.38 9.72 -1.06
CA PHE A 26 -9.29 8.83 -1.43
C PHE A 26 -9.10 8.69 -2.95
N SER A 27 -10.16 8.84 -3.76
CA SER A 27 -10.03 8.79 -5.21
C SER A 27 -9.10 9.89 -5.75
N VAL A 28 -9.09 11.08 -5.13
CA VAL A 28 -8.14 12.16 -5.46
C VAL A 28 -6.69 11.73 -5.22
N VAL A 29 -6.45 11.00 -4.13
CA VAL A 29 -5.11 10.45 -3.80
C VAL A 29 -4.71 9.39 -4.82
N TRP A 30 -5.62 8.47 -5.13
CA TRP A 30 -5.43 7.40 -6.10
C TRP A 30 -5.09 7.95 -7.49
N ASP A 31 -5.96 8.80 -8.04
CA ASP A 31 -5.80 9.38 -9.37
C ASP A 31 -4.55 10.26 -9.46
N GLY A 32 -4.29 11.04 -8.40
CA GLY A 32 -3.11 11.88 -8.30
C GLY A 32 -1.81 11.07 -8.31
N PHE A 33 -1.76 9.96 -7.56
CA PHE A 33 -0.59 9.09 -7.50
C PHE A 33 -0.29 8.44 -8.85
N PHE A 34 -1.30 7.87 -9.53
CA PHE A 34 -1.13 7.25 -10.84
C PHE A 34 -0.95 8.25 -12.00
N SER A 35 -1.18 9.54 -11.74
CA SER A 35 -0.87 10.63 -12.69
C SER A 35 0.58 11.10 -12.61
N LEU A 36 1.34 10.71 -11.58
CA LEU A 36 2.75 11.08 -11.46
C LEU A 36 3.58 10.49 -12.62
N PRO A 37 4.40 11.31 -13.32
CA PRO A 37 5.26 10.83 -14.41
C PRO A 37 6.10 9.62 -14.04
N MET A 38 6.72 9.63 -12.85
CA MET A 38 7.50 8.50 -12.35
C MET A 38 6.68 7.21 -12.23
N VAL A 39 5.44 7.28 -11.71
CA VAL A 39 4.58 6.10 -11.51
C VAL A 39 4.15 5.53 -12.86
N ARG A 40 3.82 6.41 -13.81
CA ARG A 40 3.50 6.02 -15.20
C ARG A 40 4.68 5.35 -15.90
N ASP A 41 5.88 5.94 -15.79
CA ASP A 41 7.10 5.38 -16.36
C ASP A 41 7.44 4.00 -15.76
N LEU A 42 7.22 3.81 -14.45
CA LEU A 42 7.38 2.51 -13.80
C LEU A 42 6.35 1.48 -14.30
N GLY A 43 5.08 1.87 -14.40
CA GLY A 43 4.01 0.98 -14.89
C GLY A 43 4.22 0.53 -16.33
N LEU A 44 4.64 1.45 -17.21
CA LEU A 44 4.99 1.13 -18.60
C LEU A 44 6.19 0.19 -18.69
N TYR A 45 7.22 0.42 -17.89
CA TYR A 45 8.37 -0.48 -17.82
C TYR A 45 7.98 -1.88 -17.38
N LEU A 46 7.20 -2.02 -16.30
CA LEU A 46 6.75 -3.31 -15.80
C LEU A 46 5.93 -4.06 -16.86
N THR A 47 5.02 -3.35 -17.54
CA THR A 47 4.23 -3.90 -18.64
C THR A 47 5.10 -4.37 -19.80
N TYR A 48 6.11 -3.58 -20.17
CA TYR A 48 7.08 -3.95 -21.21
C TYR A 48 7.89 -5.20 -20.84
N GLU A 49 8.27 -5.34 -19.58
CA GLU A 49 8.97 -6.52 -19.03
C GLU A 49 8.03 -7.73 -18.79
N GLY A 50 6.76 -7.66 -19.24
CA GLY A 50 5.79 -8.75 -19.16
C GLY A 50 5.06 -8.89 -17.83
N VAL A 51 5.17 -7.90 -16.94
CA VAL A 51 4.37 -7.83 -15.71
C VAL A 51 3.05 -7.12 -16.02
N PRO A 52 1.88 -7.74 -15.81
CA PRO A 52 0.58 -7.13 -16.11
C PRO A 52 0.21 -6.08 -15.05
N PHE A 53 0.98 -5.00 -14.96
CA PHE A 53 0.90 -3.99 -13.92
C PHE A 53 -0.50 -3.36 -13.86
N TYR A 54 -1.05 -2.97 -15.01
CA TYR A 54 -2.35 -2.34 -15.08
C TYR A 54 -3.49 -3.30 -14.70
N ASP A 55 -3.40 -4.59 -15.03
CA ASP A 55 -4.38 -5.59 -14.59
C ASP A 55 -4.43 -5.72 -13.06
N TYR A 56 -3.26 -5.63 -12.39
CA TYR A 56 -3.20 -5.63 -10.93
C TYR A 56 -3.75 -4.32 -10.32
N VAL A 57 -3.47 -3.18 -10.94
CA VAL A 57 -4.02 -1.89 -10.52
C VAL A 57 -5.55 -1.90 -10.63
N ASP A 58 -6.07 -2.41 -11.75
CA ASP A 58 -7.51 -2.54 -11.99
C ASP A 58 -8.16 -3.49 -10.99
N LEU A 59 -7.53 -4.63 -10.69
CA LEU A 59 -8.02 -5.57 -9.66
C LEU A 59 -8.18 -4.88 -8.30
N VAL A 60 -7.20 -4.08 -7.90
CA VAL A 60 -7.27 -3.32 -6.65
C VAL A 60 -8.32 -2.22 -6.74
N ALA A 61 -8.40 -1.50 -7.86
CA ALA A 61 -9.43 -0.48 -8.11
C ALA A 61 -10.85 -1.06 -8.01
N TYR A 62 -11.10 -2.24 -8.57
CA TYR A 62 -12.37 -2.94 -8.44
C TYR A 62 -12.66 -3.34 -6.98
N PHE A 63 -11.64 -3.84 -6.27
CA PHE A 63 -11.79 -4.24 -4.87
C PHE A 63 -12.12 -3.05 -3.95
N ILE A 64 -11.42 -1.93 -4.11
CA ILE A 64 -11.69 -0.68 -3.36
C ILE A 64 -12.87 0.09 -3.95
N GLY A 65 -13.55 -0.42 -4.98
CA GLY A 65 -14.45 0.35 -5.82
C GLY A 65 -15.77 -0.30 -6.22
N GLN A 66 -16.19 -1.47 -5.69
CA GLN A 66 -17.60 -1.82 -5.37
C GLN A 66 -17.73 -3.23 -4.72
N SER A 67 -18.40 -3.28 -3.56
CA SER A 67 -19.28 -4.41 -3.21
C SER A 67 -20.57 -3.85 -2.60
N PRO A 68 -21.76 -4.40 -2.91
CA PRO A 68 -23.02 -3.84 -2.43
C PRO A 68 -23.10 -3.88 -0.90
N VAL A 69 -23.59 -2.79 -0.29
CA VAL A 69 -23.99 -2.72 1.11
C VAL A 69 -25.28 -3.52 1.31
N ASN A 70 -25.23 -4.83 1.11
CA ASN A 70 -26.31 -5.77 1.44
C ASN A 70 -25.75 -6.97 2.17
N ASN A 71 -25.21 -6.69 3.35
CA ASN A 71 -25.43 -7.57 4.48
C ASN A 71 -25.24 -6.76 5.77
N ARG A 72 -26.30 -6.05 6.16
CA ARG A 72 -26.51 -5.74 7.58
C ARG A 72 -26.73 -7.07 8.29
N MET A 73 -25.65 -7.78 8.59
CA MET A 73 -25.73 -8.94 9.46
C MET A 73 -25.84 -8.45 10.91
N VAL A 74 -26.97 -8.84 11.49
CA VAL A 74 -27.37 -8.82 12.89
C VAL A 74 -26.21 -8.61 13.85
N GLN A 75 -26.29 -7.55 14.66
CA GLN A 75 -25.44 -7.36 15.83
C GLN A 75 -25.56 -8.59 16.73
N HIS A 76 -24.57 -9.47 16.68
CA HIS A 76 -24.35 -10.43 17.76
C HIS A 76 -23.52 -9.72 18.82
N PRO A 77 -23.97 -9.68 20.09
CA PRO A 77 -23.16 -9.19 21.20
C PRO A 77 -22.13 -10.25 21.57
N ASN A 78 -21.34 -10.69 20.60
CA ASN A 78 -20.10 -11.38 20.90
C ASN A 78 -19.08 -10.28 21.14
N LYS A 79 -18.27 -10.45 22.19
CA LYS A 79 -17.05 -9.68 22.43
C LYS A 79 -16.14 -9.81 21.21
N THR A 80 -16.43 -9.10 20.12
CA THR A 80 -15.49 -8.95 19.02
C THR A 80 -14.33 -8.17 19.59
N GLN A 81 -13.19 -8.84 19.63
CA GLN A 81 -11.95 -8.22 20.06
C GLN A 81 -11.65 -7.13 19.02
N HIS A 82 -12.05 -5.89 19.32
CA HIS A 82 -11.67 -4.73 18.54
C HIS A 82 -10.17 -4.59 18.74
N ARG A 83 -9.40 -5.12 17.78
CA ARG A 83 -7.93 -5.10 17.84
C ARG A 83 -7.41 -3.89 17.07
N GLY A 84 -8.20 -3.37 16.14
CA GLY A 84 -7.92 -2.17 15.38
C GLY A 84 -6.98 -2.41 14.20
N LEU A 85 -6.86 -1.39 13.34
CA LEU A 85 -6.05 -1.44 12.13
C LEU A 85 -4.55 -1.66 12.44
N LYS A 86 -4.03 -1.10 13.53
CA LYS A 86 -2.64 -1.33 13.96
C LYS A 86 -2.35 -2.82 14.20
N ALA A 87 -3.21 -3.49 14.96
CA ALA A 87 -3.02 -4.91 15.24
C ALA A 87 -3.14 -5.76 13.97
N TYR A 88 -4.03 -5.41 13.04
CA TYR A 88 -4.09 -6.08 11.74
C TYR A 88 -2.74 -5.99 11.01
N VAL A 89 -2.15 -4.79 10.95
CA VAL A 89 -0.86 -4.57 10.30
C VAL A 89 0.24 -5.35 11.02
N GLU A 90 0.34 -5.27 12.34
CA GLU A 90 1.34 -6.02 13.11
C GLU A 90 1.23 -7.54 12.93
N GLU A 91 0.00 -8.09 12.98
CA GLU A 91 -0.25 -9.52 12.74
C GLU A 91 0.10 -9.92 11.30
N LEU A 92 -0.27 -9.09 10.30
CA LEU A 92 0.05 -9.34 8.90
C LEU A 92 1.57 -9.35 8.68
N PHE A 93 2.28 -8.34 9.18
CA PHE A 93 3.74 -8.26 9.09
C PHE A 93 4.42 -9.42 9.83
N GLY A 94 3.88 -9.86 10.98
CA GLY A 94 4.38 -11.00 11.73
C GLY A 94 4.23 -12.35 11.02
N MET A 95 3.31 -12.45 10.05
CA MET A 95 3.13 -13.67 9.24
C MET A 95 4.04 -13.73 8.01
N LEU A 96 4.73 -12.65 7.66
CA LEU A 96 5.57 -12.62 6.47
C LEU A 96 6.90 -13.36 6.69
N PRO A 97 7.34 -14.21 5.75
CA PRO A 97 8.60 -14.93 5.85
C PRO A 97 9.77 -14.01 5.47
N TRP A 98 10.08 -13.05 6.35
CA TRP A 98 11.04 -11.97 6.09
C TRP A 98 12.43 -12.48 5.70
N ASN A 99 12.89 -13.57 6.34
CA ASN A 99 14.21 -14.14 6.08
C ASN A 99 14.28 -14.72 4.66
N GLU A 100 13.25 -15.44 4.25
CA GLU A 100 13.12 -16.04 2.93
C GLU A 100 12.99 -14.97 1.85
N TRP A 101 12.23 -13.90 2.12
CA TRP A 101 12.09 -12.78 1.20
C TRP A 101 13.39 -11.99 1.02
N ASN A 102 14.11 -11.72 2.11
CA ASN A 102 15.42 -11.07 2.06
C ASN A 102 16.43 -11.94 1.30
N ASN A 103 16.47 -13.25 1.57
CA ASN A 103 17.33 -14.17 0.82
C ASN A 103 16.98 -14.20 -0.68
N LEU A 104 15.69 -14.28 -1.02
CA LEU A 104 15.24 -14.27 -2.40
C LEU A 104 15.60 -12.96 -3.11
N TYR A 105 15.51 -11.83 -2.40
CA TYR A 105 15.94 -10.53 -2.90
C TYR A 105 17.43 -10.54 -3.25
N GLU A 106 18.31 -10.95 -2.33
CA GLU A 106 19.76 -11.03 -2.57
C GLU A 106 20.11 -11.98 -3.72
N VAL A 107 19.49 -13.17 -3.76
CA VAL A 107 19.68 -14.14 -4.84
C VAL A 107 19.27 -13.54 -6.20
N LYS A 108 18.15 -12.83 -6.28
CA LYS A 108 17.70 -12.17 -7.52
C LYS A 108 18.59 -10.98 -7.87
N GLN A 109 19.05 -10.21 -6.89
CA GLN A 109 19.99 -9.12 -7.10
C GLN A 109 21.35 -9.60 -7.60
N ALA A 110 21.79 -10.81 -7.25
CA ALA A 110 23.02 -11.37 -7.79
C ALA A 110 22.82 -11.96 -9.20
N ASN A 111 21.71 -12.66 -9.42
CA ASN A 111 21.59 -13.61 -10.53
C ASN A 111 20.56 -13.25 -11.61
N SER A 112 19.71 -12.24 -11.40
CA SER A 112 18.60 -11.93 -12.32
C SER A 112 18.74 -10.52 -12.90
N GLU A 113 19.25 -10.42 -14.13
CA GLU A 113 19.40 -9.13 -14.82
C GLU A 113 18.10 -8.31 -14.91
N PRO A 114 16.92 -8.89 -15.25
CA PRO A 114 15.66 -8.13 -15.24
C PRO A 114 15.31 -7.57 -13.84
N PHE A 115 15.67 -8.30 -12.77
CA PHE A 115 15.40 -7.86 -11.41
C PHE A 115 16.34 -6.74 -10.97
N LYS A 116 17.64 -6.85 -11.33
CA LYS A 116 18.61 -5.77 -11.14
C LYS A 116 18.16 -4.50 -11.86
N ALA A 117 17.70 -4.62 -13.10
CA ALA A 117 17.19 -3.51 -13.90
C ALA A 117 15.97 -2.85 -13.24
N PHE A 118 15.01 -3.65 -12.77
CA PHE A 118 13.85 -3.17 -12.03
C PHE A 118 14.25 -2.41 -10.75
N VAL A 119 15.13 -2.97 -9.92
CA VAL A 119 15.59 -2.30 -8.69
C VAL A 119 16.34 -1.01 -9.03
N ASN A 120 17.17 -1.00 -10.08
CA ASN A 120 17.86 0.21 -10.52
C ASN A 120 16.88 1.29 -11.03
N LYS A 121 15.79 0.92 -11.69
CA LYS A 121 14.73 1.85 -12.08
C LYS A 121 14.04 2.45 -10.86
N LEU A 122 13.71 1.63 -9.85
CA LEU A 122 13.14 2.10 -8.58
C LEU A 122 14.09 3.05 -7.81
N ARG A 123 15.39 2.78 -7.82
CA ARG A 123 16.41 3.64 -7.18
C ARG A 123 16.53 5.01 -7.86
N ARG A 124 16.34 5.06 -9.18
CA ARG A 124 16.41 6.28 -9.99
C ARG A 124 15.08 7.02 -10.07
N ALA A 125 14.03 6.45 -9.50
CA ALA A 125 12.71 7.06 -9.46
C ALA A 125 12.80 8.43 -8.74
N ASN A 126 12.21 9.46 -9.36
CA ASN A 126 12.29 10.85 -8.90
C ASN A 126 11.51 11.12 -7.59
N TYR A 127 12.09 10.79 -6.43
CA TYR A 127 11.42 10.95 -5.13
C TYR A 127 10.88 12.37 -4.86
N ILE A 128 11.39 13.40 -5.55
CA ILE A 128 10.89 14.77 -5.47
C ILE A 128 9.42 14.85 -5.92
N GLU A 129 8.99 14.09 -6.92
CA GLU A 129 7.59 14.04 -7.36
C GLU A 129 6.66 13.55 -6.24
N LEU A 130 7.07 12.51 -5.50
CA LEU A 130 6.30 12.00 -4.36
C LEU A 130 6.23 13.02 -3.22
N LYS A 131 7.36 13.69 -2.94
CA LYS A 131 7.42 14.76 -1.93
C LYS A 131 6.51 15.92 -2.30
N GLN A 132 6.55 16.37 -3.55
CA GLN A 132 5.70 17.45 -4.06
C GLN A 132 4.23 17.03 -4.03
N PHE A 133 3.91 15.80 -4.40
CA PHE A 133 2.54 15.27 -4.30
C PHE A 133 2.02 15.30 -2.87
N TYR A 134 2.82 14.85 -1.89
CA TYR A 134 2.46 14.96 -0.47
C TYR A 134 2.26 16.41 -0.01
N GLN A 135 3.13 17.32 -0.44
CA GLN A 135 3.06 18.75 -0.07
C GLN A 135 1.88 19.47 -0.72
N ASN A 136 1.46 19.07 -1.92
CA ASN A 136 0.45 19.79 -2.70
C ASN A 136 -0.95 19.18 -2.61
N THR A 137 -1.07 17.91 -2.23
CA THR A 137 -2.36 17.21 -2.14
C THR A 137 -2.87 17.17 -0.70
N LYS A 138 -3.95 17.91 -0.43
CA LYS A 138 -4.56 17.97 0.92
C LYS A 138 -5.10 16.61 1.32
N GLU A 139 -5.76 15.92 0.40
CA GLU A 139 -6.41 14.62 0.59
C GLU A 139 -5.39 13.54 0.96
N LEU A 140 -4.19 13.58 0.38
CA LEU A 140 -3.10 12.68 0.76
C LEU A 140 -2.63 12.96 2.19
N ARG A 141 -2.52 14.23 2.59
CA ARG A 141 -2.19 14.55 3.99
C ARG A 141 -3.30 14.14 4.94
N SER A 142 -4.57 14.33 4.58
CA SER A 142 -5.71 13.83 5.34
C SER A 142 -5.64 12.31 5.51
N PHE A 143 -5.37 11.59 4.43
CA PHE A 143 -5.23 10.14 4.45
C PHE A 143 -4.12 9.69 5.40
N VAL A 144 -2.96 10.34 5.35
CA VAL A 144 -1.87 10.07 6.30
C VAL A 144 -2.31 10.34 7.75
N GLN A 145 -3.11 11.38 8.02
CA GLN A 145 -3.66 11.60 9.35
C GLN A 145 -4.64 10.51 9.79
N VAL A 146 -5.47 9.98 8.88
CA VAL A 146 -6.35 8.84 9.15
C VAL A 146 -5.52 7.64 9.59
N LEU A 147 -4.46 7.29 8.86
CA LEU A 147 -3.55 6.20 9.24
C LEU A 147 -2.95 6.41 10.63
N ARG A 148 -2.47 7.64 10.93
CA ARG A 148 -1.93 7.98 12.26
C ARG A 148 -2.97 7.87 13.36
N SER A 149 -4.22 8.29 13.12
CA SER A 149 -5.31 8.17 14.11
C SER A 149 -5.65 6.72 14.45
N HIS A 150 -5.35 5.79 13.54
CA HIS A 150 -5.46 4.34 13.77
C HIS A 150 -4.20 3.73 14.41
N GLY A 151 -3.25 4.56 14.84
CA GLY A 151 -2.04 4.12 15.55
C GLY A 151 -0.93 3.57 14.65
N LEU A 152 -1.01 3.79 13.34
CA LEU A 152 0.06 3.39 12.41
C LEU A 152 1.20 4.42 12.42
N ASP A 153 2.42 3.92 12.53
CA ASP A 153 3.65 4.71 12.46
C ASP A 153 4.08 4.89 10.99
N VAL A 154 3.40 5.81 10.31
CA VAL A 154 3.60 6.08 8.88
C VAL A 154 5.03 6.57 8.60
N GLU A 155 5.61 7.32 9.54
CA GLU A 155 6.98 7.83 9.48
C GLU A 155 8.00 6.69 9.45
N SER A 156 7.89 5.74 10.38
CA SER A 156 8.79 4.58 10.42
C SER A 156 8.68 3.71 9.17
N TYR A 157 7.46 3.50 8.65
CA TYR A 157 7.27 2.77 7.38
C TYR A 157 7.89 3.51 6.19
N GLY A 158 7.69 4.83 6.11
CA GLY A 158 8.31 5.66 5.08
C GLY A 158 9.84 5.63 5.14
N GLN A 159 10.42 5.69 6.34
CA GLN A 159 11.86 5.61 6.53
C GLN A 159 12.42 4.24 6.14
N TYR A 160 11.70 3.16 6.47
CA TYR A 160 12.07 1.81 6.04
C TYR A 160 12.15 1.70 4.52
N ILE A 161 11.13 2.18 3.80
CA ILE A 161 11.08 2.16 2.33
C ILE A 161 12.23 2.99 1.75
N LYS A 162 12.45 4.20 2.26
CA LYS A 162 13.56 5.08 1.84
C LYS A 162 14.91 4.39 1.99
N ASN A 163 15.16 3.77 3.14
CA ASN A 163 16.40 3.06 3.43
C ASN A 163 16.57 1.83 2.52
N TYR A 164 15.49 1.07 2.32
CA TYR A 164 15.52 -0.15 1.52
C TYR A 164 15.86 0.12 0.05
N PHE A 165 15.23 1.14 -0.54
CA PHE A 165 15.50 1.53 -1.92
C PHE A 165 16.66 2.51 -2.08
N LEU A 166 17.38 2.84 -0.99
CA LEU A 166 18.49 3.79 -1.02
C LEU A 166 18.13 5.08 -1.76
N TRP A 167 16.89 5.57 -1.59
CA TRP A 167 16.48 6.86 -2.14
C TRP A 167 17.32 7.92 -1.43
N ALA A 168 18.42 8.31 -2.08
CA ALA A 168 19.42 9.18 -1.52
C ALA A 168 18.76 10.48 -1.05
N GLU A 169 19.25 11.01 0.08
CA GLU A 169 19.25 12.44 0.28
C GLU A 169 20.24 13.05 -0.71
N THR A 170 19.88 13.08 -1.99
CA THR A 170 20.48 14.04 -2.91
C THR A 170 19.95 15.41 -2.51
N ILE A 171 20.66 15.98 -1.53
CA ILE A 171 20.84 17.39 -1.13
C ILE A 171 19.66 18.31 -1.44
#